data_AF-A0A2G9RH13-F1
#
_entry.id   AF-A0A2G9RH13-F1
#
_cell.length_a   1.000
_cell.length_b   1.000
_cell.length_c   1.000
_cell.angle_alpha   90.00
_cell.angle_beta   90.00
_cell.angle_gamma   90.00
#
_symmetry.space_group_name_H-M   'P 1'
#
loop_
_entity.id
_entity.type
_entity.pdbx_description
1 polymer ?
#
loop_
_entity_poly.entity_id
_entity_poly.type
_entity_poly.pdbx_seq_one_letter_code
_entity_poly.pdbx_strand_id
1 'polypeptide(L)'
;MMKHYFRSEEGGERSVCLTFSFLFLIIAMMVMIVREEYLEFGLESGLNSVCHNLELLMKQQGWQVSTPFIKLAFKIALVALCSFLGACLTFPGLRLAQTHLDALKMAADRPMLQILLHASFLPPVFVVVLWIRPITRDFLLNAPMGKESVQL
;
A
#
# COMPACT_ATOMS: atom_id res chain seq x y z
N MET A 1 14.61 -0.79 -24.25
CA MET A 1 14.54 0.28 -23.23
C MET A 1 15.29 -0.04 -21.92
N MET A 2 15.32 -1.29 -21.43
CA MET A 2 15.95 -1.65 -20.14
C MET A 2 17.50 -1.74 -20.14
N LYS A 3 18.14 -1.85 -21.32
CA LYS A 3 19.61 -2.03 -21.43
C LYS A 3 20.44 -0.77 -21.17
N HIS A 4 19.83 0.42 -21.20
CA HIS A 4 20.56 1.68 -20.99
C HIS A 4 20.63 2.15 -19.54
N TYR A 5 19.85 1.55 -18.63
CA TYR A 5 19.87 1.92 -17.21
C TYR A 5 20.87 1.09 -16.38
N PHE A 6 21.17 -0.14 -16.83
CA PHE A 6 22.06 -1.06 -16.12
C PHE A 6 23.41 -1.20 -16.84
N ARG A 7 24.24 -0.15 -16.79
CA ARG A 7 25.59 -0.14 -17.38
C ARG A 7 26.72 -0.14 -16.34
N SER A 8 26.43 -0.33 -15.05
CA SER A 8 27.48 -0.52 -14.05
C SER A 8 27.86 -1.99 -13.91
N GLU A 9 29.17 -2.25 -13.89
CA GLU A 9 29.81 -3.55 -13.62
C GLU A 9 29.54 -4.03 -12.17
N GLU A 10 28.99 -3.16 -11.32
CA GLU A 10 28.64 -3.43 -9.92
C GLU A 10 27.18 -3.89 -9.82
N GLY A 11 26.95 -5.18 -9.56
CA GLY A 11 25.62 -5.78 -9.41
C GLY A 11 24.73 -5.24 -8.24
N GLY A 12 25.18 -4.21 -7.52
CA GLY A 12 24.50 -3.62 -6.37
C GLY A 12 23.16 -2.97 -6.72
N GLU A 13 23.06 -2.27 -7.85
CA GLU A 13 21.80 -1.64 -8.27
C GLU A 13 20.68 -2.66 -8.54
N ARG A 14 21.06 -3.80 -9.12
CA ARG A 14 20.14 -4.91 -9.43
C ARG A 14 19.73 -5.65 -8.16
N SER A 15 20.66 -5.91 -7.26
CA SER A 15 20.38 -6.61 -6.01
C SER A 15 19.49 -5.78 -5.08
N VAL A 16 19.69 -4.46 -5.00
CA VAL A 16 18.82 -3.55 -4.23
C VAL A 16 17.40 -3.57 -4.79
N CYS A 17 17.24 -3.38 -6.11
CA CYS A 17 15.93 -3.41 -6.75
C CYS A 17 15.20 -4.75 -6.51
N LEU A 18 15.91 -5.88 -6.63
CA LEU A 18 15.33 -7.21 -6.44
C LEU A 18 14.96 -7.46 -4.98
N THR A 19 15.77 -6.99 -4.04
CA THR A 19 15.49 -7.10 -2.59
C THR A 19 14.24 -6.31 -2.20
N PHE A 20 14.11 -5.06 -2.67
CA PHE A 20 12.91 -4.27 -2.41
C PHE A 20 11.68 -4.84 -3.11
N SER A 21 11.81 -5.34 -4.34
CA SER A 21 10.73 -6.03 -5.05
C SER A 21 10.17 -7.20 -4.23
N PHE A 22 11.06 -8.01 -3.65
CA PHE A 22 10.69 -9.13 -2.79
C PHE A 22 10.10 -8.68 -1.45
N LEU A 23 10.64 -7.62 -0.85
CA LEU A 23 10.09 -7.01 0.36
C LEU A 23 8.65 -6.51 0.13
N PHE A 24 8.39 -5.79 -0.97
CA PHE A 24 7.04 -5.35 -1.32
C PHE A 24 6.11 -6.51 -1.64
N LEU A 25 6.63 -7.60 -2.23
CA LEU A 25 5.87 -8.82 -2.43
C LEU A 25 5.42 -9.43 -1.11
N ILE A 26 6.33 -9.57 -0.13
CA ILE A 26 6.00 -10.06 1.21
C ILE A 26 4.96 -9.16 1.88
N ILE A 27 5.15 -7.83 1.83
CA ILE A 27 4.20 -6.88 2.41
C ILE A 27 2.82 -7.01 1.74
N ALA A 28 2.77 -7.10 0.41
CA ALA A 28 1.51 -7.28 -0.31
C ALA A 28 0.83 -8.61 0.05
N MET A 29 1.59 -9.71 0.17
CA MET A 29 1.05 -10.98 0.66
C MET A 29 0.51 -10.88 2.08
N MET A 30 1.23 -10.17 2.97
CA MET A 30 0.79 -9.92 4.35
C MET A 30 -0.49 -9.07 4.40
N VAL A 31 -0.61 -8.06 3.55
CA VAL A 31 -1.84 -7.26 3.44
C VAL A 31 -3.01 -8.12 2.93
N MET A 32 -2.76 -9.00 1.96
CA MET A 32 -3.81 -9.84 1.37
C MET A 32 -4.30 -10.98 2.26
N ILE A 33 -3.51 -11.39 3.27
CA ILE A 33 -3.95 -12.36 4.28
C ILE A 33 -4.76 -11.71 5.40
N VAL A 34 -4.62 -10.40 5.62
CA VAL A 34 -5.41 -9.68 6.61
C VAL A 34 -6.88 -9.64 6.16
N ARG A 35 -7.78 -9.98 7.09
CA ARG A 35 -9.22 -9.95 6.85
C ARG A 35 -9.71 -8.51 6.65
N GLU A 36 -10.66 -8.31 5.75
CA GLU A 36 -11.26 -6.98 5.47
C GLU A 36 -11.95 -6.34 6.67
N GLU A 37 -12.24 -7.11 7.72
CA GLU A 37 -12.75 -6.57 8.98
C GLU A 37 -11.74 -5.64 9.66
N TYR A 38 -10.43 -5.77 9.37
CA TYR A 38 -9.36 -4.92 9.93
C TYR A 38 -8.87 -3.82 8.97
N LEU A 39 -8.88 -4.05 7.65
CA LEU A 39 -8.54 -3.03 6.65
C LEU A 39 -9.71 -2.76 5.71
N GLU A 40 -10.15 -1.49 5.63
CA GLU A 40 -11.25 -1.04 4.77
C GLU A 40 -10.83 -0.91 3.29
N PHE A 41 -10.28 -1.96 2.70
CA PHE A 41 -9.96 -1.97 1.27
C PHE A 41 -11.21 -2.10 0.38
N GLY A 42 -12.24 -2.78 0.86
CA GLY A 42 -13.45 -3.10 0.06
C GLY A 42 -13.19 -4.02 -1.13
N LEU A 43 -12.09 -4.78 -1.11
CA LEU A 43 -11.60 -5.57 -2.24
C LEU A 43 -12.51 -6.77 -2.53
N GLU A 44 -12.98 -7.50 -1.52
CA GLU A 44 -13.87 -8.65 -1.65
C GLU A 44 -15.24 -8.22 -2.14
N SER A 45 -15.79 -7.11 -1.64
CA SER A 45 -17.07 -6.60 -2.13
C SER A 45 -16.98 -6.23 -3.62
N GLY A 46 -15.95 -5.49 -4.02
CA GLY A 46 -15.72 -5.13 -5.42
C GLY A 46 -15.49 -6.36 -6.30
N LEU A 47 -14.67 -7.29 -5.82
CA LEU A 47 -14.35 -8.52 -6.55
C LEU A 47 -15.57 -9.45 -6.67
N ASN A 48 -16.44 -9.52 -5.66
CA ASN A 48 -17.70 -10.25 -5.73
C ASN A 48 -18.62 -9.69 -6.81
N SER A 49 -18.75 -8.36 -6.91
CA SER A 49 -19.52 -7.72 -7.98
C SER A 49 -18.92 -7.98 -9.36
N VAL A 50 -17.59 -7.89 -9.50
CA VAL A 50 -16.91 -8.19 -10.77
C VAL A 50 -17.09 -9.65 -11.16
N CYS A 51 -16.87 -10.59 -10.24
CA CYS A 51 -17.06 -12.02 -10.48
C CYS A 51 -18.51 -12.34 -10.85
N HIS A 52 -19.50 -11.72 -10.20
CA HIS A 52 -20.91 -11.92 -10.53
C HIS A 52 -21.24 -11.47 -11.97
N ASN A 53 -20.73 -10.29 -12.38
CA ASN A 53 -20.91 -9.80 -13.74
C ASN A 53 -20.18 -10.67 -14.77
N LEU A 54 -18.94 -11.10 -14.46
CA LEU A 54 -18.18 -12.00 -15.33
C LEU A 54 -18.86 -13.35 -15.49
N GLU A 55 -19.43 -13.91 -14.42
CA GLU A 55 -20.16 -15.17 -14.48
C GLU A 55 -21.39 -15.06 -15.39
N LEU A 56 -22.10 -13.92 -15.36
CA LEU A 56 -23.23 -13.66 -16.26
C LEU A 56 -22.80 -13.60 -17.73
N LEU A 57 -21.69 -12.91 -18.03
CA LEU A 57 -21.13 -12.85 -19.39
C LEU A 57 -20.58 -14.20 -19.87
N MET A 58 -19.93 -14.95 -18.99
CA MET A 58 -19.38 -16.27 -19.31
C MET A 58 -20.46 -17.33 -19.51
N LYS A 59 -21.58 -17.25 -18.78
CA LYS A 59 -22.75 -18.11 -19.02
C LYS A 59 -23.33 -17.88 -20.42
N GLN A 60 -23.31 -16.65 -20.93
CA GLN A 60 -23.69 -16.38 -22.32
C GLN A 60 -22.74 -17.03 -23.34
N GLN A 61 -21.47 -17.23 -22.96
CA GLN A 61 -20.45 -17.88 -23.79
C GLN A 61 -20.31 -19.40 -23.55
N GLY A 62 -21.13 -20.00 -22.68
CA GLY A 62 -21.11 -21.44 -22.40
C GLY A 62 -19.92 -21.93 -21.58
N TRP A 63 -19.18 -21.03 -20.94
CA TRP A 63 -17.92 -21.35 -20.26
C TRP A 63 -18.12 -21.34 -18.73
N GLN A 64 -17.87 -22.49 -18.07
CA GLN A 64 -18.04 -22.64 -16.62
C GLN A 64 -16.69 -22.59 -15.91
N VAL A 65 -16.19 -21.38 -15.62
CA VAL A 65 -15.01 -21.20 -14.76
C VAL A 65 -15.47 -21.00 -13.33
N SER A 66 -14.80 -21.66 -12.39
CA SER A 66 -15.12 -21.59 -10.97
C SER A 66 -14.79 -20.21 -10.39
N THR A 67 -15.79 -19.54 -9.81
CA THR A 67 -15.67 -18.24 -9.11
C THR A 67 -14.45 -18.13 -8.16
N PRO A 68 -14.12 -19.12 -7.30
CA PRO A 68 -12.94 -19.04 -6.43
C PRO A 68 -11.62 -18.94 -7.20
N PHE A 69 -11.52 -19.53 -8.39
CA PHE A 69 -10.32 -19.46 -9.22
C PHE A 69 -10.08 -18.04 -9.74
N ILE A 70 -11.14 -17.37 -10.21
CA ILE A 70 -11.06 -15.98 -10.68
C ILE A 70 -10.66 -15.05 -9.54
N LYS A 71 -11.24 -15.25 -8.35
CA LYS A 71 -10.88 -14.44 -7.17
C LYS A 71 -9.40 -14.62 -6.81
N LEU A 72 -8.92 -15.85 -6.76
CA LEU A 72 -7.51 -16.15 -6.47
C LEU A 72 -6.58 -15.54 -7.52
N ALA A 73 -6.91 -15.68 -8.80
CA ALA A 73 -6.12 -15.11 -9.89
C ALA A 73 -6.01 -13.59 -9.77
N PHE A 74 -7.12 -12.90 -9.46
CA PHE A 74 -7.11 -11.46 -9.23
C PHE A 74 -6.24 -11.05 -8.03
N LYS A 75 -6.33 -11.80 -6.92
CA LYS A 75 -5.50 -11.57 -5.74
C LYS A 75 -4.01 -11.73 -6.06
N ILE A 76 -3.62 -12.76 -6.80
CA ILE A 76 -2.22 -12.99 -7.24
C ILE A 76 -1.75 -11.88 -8.19
N ALA A 77 -2.60 -11.48 -9.14
CA ALA A 77 -2.29 -10.39 -10.06
C ALA A 77 -2.05 -9.07 -9.30
N LEU A 78 -2.87 -8.77 -8.30
CA LEU A 78 -2.71 -7.58 -7.46
C LEU A 78 -1.36 -7.60 -6.72
N VAL A 79 -1.02 -8.72 -6.07
CA VAL A 79 0.26 -8.88 -5.37
C VAL A 79 1.45 -8.70 -6.33
N ALA A 80 1.37 -9.28 -7.52
CA ALA A 80 2.41 -9.15 -8.55
C ALA A 80 2.56 -7.70 -9.02
N LEU A 81 1.45 -6.99 -9.25
CA LEU A 81 1.46 -5.57 -9.61
C LEU A 81 2.05 -4.71 -8.49
N CYS A 82 1.70 -4.97 -7.23
CA CYS A 82 2.28 -4.27 -6.08
C CYS A 82 3.79 -4.49 -5.97
N SER A 83 4.27 -5.72 -6.16
CA SER A 83 5.70 -6.05 -6.17
C SER A 83 6.43 -5.32 -7.31
N PHE A 84 5.85 -5.34 -8.52
CA PHE A 84 6.41 -4.65 -9.68
C PHE A 84 6.48 -3.14 -9.47
N LEU A 85 5.41 -2.52 -8.99
CA LEU A 85 5.38 -1.10 -8.65
C LEU A 85 6.39 -0.76 -7.56
N GLY A 86 6.52 -1.60 -6.53
CA GLY A 86 7.52 -1.46 -5.48
C GLY A 86 8.95 -1.46 -6.02
N ALA A 87 9.26 -2.36 -6.96
CA ALA A 87 10.54 -2.39 -7.65
C ALA A 87 10.79 -1.09 -8.44
N CYS A 88 9.80 -0.63 -9.22
CA CYS A 88 9.89 0.61 -9.98
C CYS A 88 10.06 1.86 -9.09
N LEU A 89 9.41 1.88 -7.93
CA LEU A 89 9.46 2.99 -6.98
C LEU A 89 10.67 2.96 -6.04
N THR A 90 11.45 1.88 -6.04
CA THR A 90 12.63 1.74 -5.16
C THR A 90 13.66 2.85 -5.40
N PHE A 91 14.05 3.08 -6.66
CA PHE A 91 15.03 4.14 -6.98
C PHE A 91 14.51 5.56 -6.72
N PRO A 92 13.29 5.93 -7.18
CA PRO A 92 12.67 7.21 -6.79
C PRO A 92 12.57 7.37 -5.27
N GLY A 93 12.21 6.31 -4.54
CA GLY A 93 12.05 6.31 -3.08
C GLY A 93 13.36 6.54 -2.36
N LEU A 94 14.43 5.84 -2.76
CA LEU A 94 15.77 6.05 -2.21
C LEU A 94 16.28 7.47 -2.49
N ARG A 95 16.04 7.98 -3.71
CA ARG A 95 16.42 9.36 -4.08
C ARG A 95 15.66 10.39 -3.26
N LEU A 96 14.35 10.20 -3.08
CA LEU A 96 13.52 11.07 -2.27
C LEU A 96 14.01 11.07 -0.81
N ALA A 97 14.27 9.90 -0.22
CA ALA A 97 14.80 9.78 1.13
C ALA A 97 16.14 10.51 1.30
N GLN A 98 17.05 10.40 0.33
CA GLN A 98 18.31 11.14 0.32
C GLN A 98 18.07 12.66 0.29
N THR A 99 17.19 13.15 -0.59
CA THR A 99 16.87 14.59 -0.63
C THR A 99 16.25 15.11 0.66
N HIS A 100 15.43 14.30 1.34
CA HIS A 100 14.87 14.67 2.65
C HIS A 100 15.95 14.71 3.74
N LEU A 101 16.87 13.75 3.77
CA LEU A 101 17.99 13.74 4.72
C LEU A 101 18.94 14.91 4.48
N ASP A 102 19.22 15.26 3.23
CA ASP A 102 20.07 16.40 2.89
C ASP A 102 19.39 17.73 3.26
N ALA A 103 18.09 17.86 3.02
CA ALA A 103 17.31 19.01 3.48
C ALA A 103 17.31 19.13 5.03
N LEU A 104 17.22 18.02 5.77
CA LEU A 104 17.34 18.01 7.23
C LEU A 104 18.72 18.48 7.71
N LYS A 105 19.80 18.01 7.07
CA LYS A 105 21.17 18.42 7.41
C LYS A 105 21.40 19.91 7.14
N MET A 106 20.89 20.44 6.03
CA MET A 106 20.96 21.87 5.71
C MET A 106 20.10 22.74 6.63
N ALA A 107 19.03 22.16 7.19
CA ALA A 107 18.12 22.82 8.13
C ALA A 107 18.54 22.72 9.60
N ALA A 108 19.70 22.12 9.91
CA ALA A 108 20.12 21.81 11.28
C ALA A 108 20.22 23.06 12.19
N ASP A 109 20.56 24.22 11.63
CA ASP A 109 20.66 25.49 12.36
C ASP A 109 19.28 26.17 12.60
N ARG A 110 18.18 25.59 12.08
CA ARG A 110 16.83 26.18 12.14
C ARG A 110 15.81 25.18 12.69
N PRO A 111 15.60 25.13 14.01
CA PRO A 111 14.74 24.12 14.64
C PRO A 111 13.28 24.14 14.13
N MET A 112 12.75 25.32 13.78
CA MET A 112 11.41 25.45 13.20
C MET A 112 11.27 24.77 11.83
N LEU A 113 12.30 24.89 10.97
CA LEU A 113 12.31 24.29 9.64
C LEU A 113 12.44 22.76 9.73
N GLN A 114 13.22 22.27 10.70
CA GLN A 114 13.36 20.85 10.97
C GLN A 114 12.05 20.22 11.44
N ILE A 115 11.31 20.88 12.33
CA ILE A 115 9.97 20.42 12.77
C ILE A 115 9.01 20.36 11.58
N LEU A 116 8.99 21.38 10.73
CA LEU A 116 8.12 21.41 9.54
C LEU A 116 8.45 20.27 8.57
N LEU A 117 9.73 19.94 8.41
CA LEU A 117 10.17 18.88 7.51
C LEU A 117 9.81 17.48 8.02
N HIS A 118 9.92 17.25 9.35
CA HIS A 118 9.40 16.03 9.98
C HIS A 118 7.87 15.94 9.87
N ALA A 119 7.16 17.05 10.07
CA ALA A 119 5.71 17.12 9.92
C ALA A 119 5.25 16.82 8.49
N SER A 120 6.04 17.20 7.47
CA SER A 120 5.73 16.92 6.06
C SER A 120 5.98 15.47 5.65
N PHE A 121 6.73 14.69 6.42
CA PHE A 121 7.00 13.27 6.13
C PHE A 121 5.92 12.33 6.70
N LEU A 122 5.16 12.82 7.68
CA LEU A 122 4.13 12.06 8.40
C LEU A 122 2.78 11.84 7.65
N PRO A 123 2.33 12.69 6.71
CA PRO A 123 1.03 12.53 6.05
C PRO A 123 0.83 11.20 5.31
N PRO A 124 1.82 10.67 4.55
CA PRO A 124 1.70 9.35 3.94
C PRO A 124 1.43 8.23 4.96
N VAL A 125 2.05 8.32 6.15
CA VAL A 125 1.84 7.37 7.24
C VAL A 125 0.43 7.51 7.79
N PHE A 126 -0.04 8.74 8.02
CA PHE A 126 -1.41 8.98 8.46
C PHE A 126 -2.45 8.42 7.50
N VAL A 127 -2.26 8.57 6.19
CA VAL A 127 -3.19 8.01 5.18
C VAL A 127 -3.26 6.49 5.28
N VAL A 128 -2.11 5.81 5.42
CA VAL A 128 -2.08 4.34 5.58
C VAL A 128 -2.74 3.90 6.89
N VAL A 129 -2.48 4.64 7.97
CA VAL A 129 -3.08 4.40 9.29
C VAL A 129 -4.60 4.58 9.26
N LEU A 130 -5.10 5.55 8.49
CA LEU A 130 -6.54 5.81 8.35
C LEU A 130 -7.27 4.70 7.55
N TRP A 131 -6.55 3.83 6.83
CA TRP A 131 -7.17 2.66 6.18
C TRP A 131 -7.40 1.50 7.15
N ILE A 132 -6.83 1.58 8.35
CA ILE A 132 -6.99 0.60 9.41
C ILE A 132 -8.29 0.91 10.16
N ARG A 133 -9.25 0.01 10.01
CA ARG A 133 -10.62 0.14 10.52
C ARG A 133 -10.72 0.49 12.02
N PRO A 134 -9.96 -0.14 12.94
CA PRO A 134 -9.99 0.22 14.36
C PRO A 134 -9.42 1.63 14.65
N ILE A 135 -8.58 2.19 13.77
CA ILE A 135 -8.03 3.54 13.98
C ILE A 135 -8.98 4.61 13.45
N THR A 136 -9.69 4.33 12.37
CA THR A 136 -10.64 5.30 11.82
C THR A 136 -11.99 5.20 12.50
N ARG A 137 -12.55 3.99 12.64
CA ARG A 137 -13.89 3.84 13.21
C ARG A 137 -13.86 3.85 14.73
N ASP A 138 -13.05 3.05 15.40
CA ASP A 138 -13.13 3.01 16.86
C ASP A 138 -12.54 4.28 17.50
N PHE A 139 -11.53 4.90 16.90
CA PHE A 139 -10.96 6.15 17.43
C PHE A 139 -11.75 7.42 17.04
N LEU A 140 -12.27 7.58 15.81
CA LEU A 140 -13.12 8.77 15.50
C LEU A 140 -14.57 8.62 15.95
N LEU A 141 -15.18 7.43 15.88
CA LEU A 141 -16.59 7.25 16.25
C LEU A 141 -16.77 7.00 17.75
N ASN A 142 -15.83 6.33 18.42
CA ASN A 142 -15.90 6.12 19.87
C ASN A 142 -14.99 7.03 20.68
N ALA A 143 -14.40 8.09 20.09
CA ALA A 143 -13.86 9.17 20.91
C ALA A 143 -15.01 9.72 21.77
N PRO A 144 -14.96 9.60 23.11
CA PRO A 144 -15.98 10.16 23.97
C PRO A 144 -15.81 11.68 23.93
N MET A 145 -16.40 12.32 22.92
CA MET A 145 -16.65 13.76 22.90
C MET A 145 -17.72 14.06 23.95
N GLY A 146 -17.32 13.97 25.21
CA GLY A 146 -17.88 14.70 26.35
C GLY A 146 -19.39 14.72 26.50
N LYS A 147 -20.10 13.59 26.33
CA LYS A 147 -21.49 13.46 26.77
C LYS A 147 -21.78 12.11 27.40
N GLU A 148 -21.02 11.74 28.42
CA GLU A 148 -21.60 10.94 29.51
C GLU A 148 -22.38 11.89 30.42
N SER A 149 -23.60 12.26 30.03
CA SER A 149 -24.58 12.66 31.03
C SER A 149 -25.08 11.39 31.70
N VAL A 150 -24.39 11.02 32.78
CA VAL A 150 -24.83 10.03 33.75
C VAL A 150 -26.26 10.39 34.18
N GLN A 151 -27.23 9.56 33.81
CA GLN A 151 -28.54 9.57 34.45
C GLN A 151 -28.48 8.60 35.64
N LEU A 152 -28.46 9.19 36.84
CA LEU A 152 -28.76 8.56 38.11
C LEU A 152 -30.26 8.22 38.18
#